data_AF-A0A3C1DMJ8-F1
#
_entry.id   AF-A0A3C1DMJ8-F1
#
_cell.length_a   1.000
_cell.length_b   1.000
_cell.length_c   1.000
_cell.angle_alpha   90.00
_cell.angle_beta   90.00
_cell.angle_gamma   90.00
#
_symmetry.space_group_name_H-M   'P 1'
#
loop_
_entity.id
_entity.type
_entity.pdbx_description
1 polymer ?
#
loop_
_entity_poly.entity_id
_entity_poly.type
_entity_poly.pdbx_seq_one_letter_code
_entity_poly.pdbx_strand_id
1 'polypeptide(L)'
;VYMSATIADDSEIVRTFDADPKFVSEALTSRSLAGVSERMILIPNLMPFSFKVREAVDTLLEWTTDKRNLGAIVLVPSNLAAEKWKETATFADGSAEVQTQVDALQDGSSRGPVVFASRYDGIDLPGDSCRLLVMEGLPSGTSDYELLRASSLYGGATISRMLAQRIEQGIGRGARGSGDHCVVVLMGADLAGWIAKDANFRLLTSATRAQLDMGSTVSKAVKDLKDLAKTVGKSFDRDSDWVEYHAETLAEEVESEAADPERFDQAADERKAFNLWHDGYHQKAVARIEKSLEAAKALDTQTRGWLQQFAARIANQWGQSDRAEDLQREAFGSNRNLLRPKVPPPYRALPAPGKQASAIAEAISSYRMRRGFLQRFEDVVAHLHASASANQFEQALTELGSMIGLTAERHDAHGVGPDVLWLLPNAVGWIIEAKSRKSEKNALTKEEHGQLLVAEKWFDQHYADFEAVRVSVHATNKATKAAAASASYALTYEKLASLVSDARALFTKLCESQLTAVELVSECARELARTPVQAERLRSTYLVRFVDE
;
A
#
# COMPACT_ATOMS: atom_id res chain seq x y z
N VAL A 1 5.71 33.66 -2.36
CA VAL A 1 6.42 32.81 -3.36
C VAL A 1 6.63 31.46 -2.70
N TYR A 2 6.07 30.40 -3.26
CA TYR A 2 6.32 29.01 -2.81
C TYR A 2 7.35 28.40 -3.75
N MET A 3 8.38 27.75 -3.20
CA MET A 3 9.45 27.13 -3.96
C MET A 3 9.82 25.82 -3.26
N SER A 4 9.89 24.73 -4.02
CA SER A 4 10.29 23.41 -3.52
C SER A 4 11.07 22.68 -4.60
N ALA A 5 12.01 21.83 -4.18
CA ALA A 5 12.74 20.94 -5.07
C ALA A 5 11.89 19.76 -5.55
N THR A 6 10.88 19.35 -4.78
CA THR A 6 9.96 18.26 -5.12
C THR A 6 8.53 18.63 -4.71
N ILE A 7 7.60 18.52 -5.66
CA ILE A 7 6.16 18.66 -5.41
C ILE A 7 5.45 17.60 -6.25
N ALA A 8 5.26 16.41 -5.68
CA ALA A 8 4.47 15.36 -6.34
C ALA A 8 2.96 15.63 -6.24
N ASP A 9 2.52 16.33 -5.19
CA ASP A 9 1.15 16.79 -5.01
C ASP A 9 1.11 18.30 -4.71
N ASP A 10 1.04 19.08 -5.78
CA ASP A 10 0.90 20.54 -5.78
C ASP A 10 -0.51 20.99 -5.35
N SER A 11 -1.48 20.08 -5.32
CA SER A 11 -2.84 20.40 -4.88
C SER A 11 -2.89 20.74 -3.38
N GLU A 12 -1.91 20.30 -2.59
CA GLU A 12 -1.78 20.67 -1.17
C GLU A 12 -1.44 22.16 -0.98
N ILE A 13 -0.81 22.83 -1.97
CA ILE A 13 -0.58 24.27 -1.91
C ILE A 13 -1.91 25.02 -1.95
N VAL A 14 -2.85 24.56 -2.79
CA VAL A 14 -4.22 25.08 -2.84
C VAL A 14 -4.97 24.76 -1.55
N ARG A 15 -4.98 23.48 -1.11
CA ARG A 15 -5.74 23.04 0.09
C ARG A 15 -5.28 23.74 1.38
N THR A 16 -3.97 23.88 1.57
CA THR A 16 -3.40 24.39 2.83
C THR A 16 -3.32 25.92 2.84
N PHE A 17 -2.84 26.51 1.77
CA PHE A 17 -2.49 27.94 1.73
C PHE A 17 -3.48 28.82 0.99
N ASP A 18 -4.56 28.27 0.43
CA ASP A 18 -5.55 29.04 -0.35
C ASP A 18 -4.95 29.72 -1.59
N ALA A 19 -3.91 29.10 -2.17
CA ALA A 19 -3.30 29.59 -3.39
C ALA A 19 -4.27 29.47 -4.56
N ASP A 20 -4.25 30.44 -5.48
CA ASP A 20 -5.05 30.38 -6.70
C ASP A 20 -4.60 29.19 -7.57
N PRO A 21 -5.48 28.21 -7.85
CA PRO A 21 -5.17 27.06 -8.69
C PRO A 21 -4.54 27.43 -10.03
N LYS A 22 -4.92 28.57 -10.60
CA LYS A 22 -4.37 29.05 -11.86
C LYS A 22 -2.86 29.28 -11.75
N PHE A 23 -2.40 29.98 -10.70
CA PHE A 23 -0.97 30.24 -10.50
C PHE A 23 -0.19 28.98 -10.16
N VAL A 24 -0.82 28.00 -9.50
CA VAL A 24 -0.19 26.70 -9.23
C VAL A 24 -0.05 25.89 -10.54
N SER A 25 -1.08 25.91 -11.41
CA SER A 25 -1.03 25.25 -12.72
C SER A 25 -0.03 25.87 -13.70
N GLU A 26 0.19 27.18 -13.60
CA GLU A 26 1.15 27.94 -14.39
C GLU A 26 2.50 28.10 -13.66
N ALA A 27 2.79 27.24 -12.68
CA ALA A 27 4.03 27.32 -11.91
C ALA A 27 5.25 27.26 -12.83
N LEU A 28 6.25 28.08 -12.52
CA LEU A 28 7.52 28.08 -13.25
C LEU A 28 8.23 26.75 -12.99
N THR A 29 8.18 25.84 -13.96
CA THR A 29 8.95 24.60 -13.95
C THR A 29 10.27 24.79 -14.68
N SER A 30 11.38 24.39 -14.06
CA SER A 30 12.63 24.26 -14.77
C SER A 30 12.58 23.03 -15.66
N ARG A 31 12.82 23.20 -16.98
CA ARG A 31 13.11 22.09 -17.90
C ARG A 31 14.57 21.62 -17.79
N SER A 32 15.37 22.32 -17.00
CA SER A 32 16.77 21.99 -16.84
C SER A 32 16.90 20.79 -15.90
N LEU A 33 17.65 19.79 -16.34
CA LEU A 33 18.20 18.75 -15.47
C LEU A 33 19.17 19.33 -14.41
N ALA A 34 19.53 20.61 -14.51
CA ALA A 34 20.31 21.31 -13.48
C ALA A 34 19.54 21.29 -12.15
N GLY A 35 19.97 20.39 -11.25
CA GLY A 35 19.38 20.16 -9.95
C GLY A 35 19.00 18.71 -9.69
N VAL A 36 18.85 17.88 -10.73
CA VAL A 36 18.62 16.44 -10.57
C VAL A 36 19.96 15.75 -10.34
N SER A 37 20.12 15.15 -9.17
CA SER A 37 21.30 14.34 -8.83
C SER A 37 21.26 12.98 -9.51
N GLU A 38 22.43 12.39 -9.71
CA GLU A 38 22.58 11.03 -10.25
C GLU A 38 22.26 10.01 -9.16
N ARG A 39 21.14 9.29 -9.28
CA ARG A 39 20.77 8.25 -8.29
C ARG A 39 20.64 6.90 -8.96
N MET A 40 21.49 5.97 -8.54
CA MET A 40 21.31 4.56 -8.88
C MET A 40 20.27 3.96 -7.93
N ILE A 41 19.02 3.83 -8.37
CA ILE A 41 17.93 3.33 -7.54
C ILE A 41 17.76 1.82 -7.74
N LEU A 42 18.06 1.02 -6.72
CA LEU A 42 17.97 -0.44 -6.76
C LEU A 42 16.85 -0.93 -5.85
N ILE A 43 16.08 -1.93 -6.30
CA ILE A 43 15.01 -2.55 -5.51
C ILE A 43 15.30 -4.06 -5.37
N PRO A 44 16.08 -4.47 -4.35
CA PRO A 44 16.45 -5.87 -4.10
C PRO A 44 15.28 -6.86 -4.17
N ASN A 45 14.13 -6.50 -3.59
CA ASN A 45 12.91 -7.30 -3.58
C ASN A 45 12.35 -7.63 -4.99
N LEU A 46 12.75 -6.88 -6.03
CA LEU A 46 12.30 -7.07 -7.42
C LEU A 46 13.39 -7.67 -8.32
N MET A 47 14.57 -7.95 -7.78
CA MET A 47 15.68 -8.55 -8.54
C MET A 47 15.34 -9.98 -9.02
N PRO A 48 15.98 -10.45 -10.12
CA PRO A 48 15.63 -11.73 -10.74
C PRO A 48 16.06 -12.97 -9.93
N PHE A 49 16.91 -12.80 -8.91
CA PHE A 49 17.42 -13.89 -8.07
C PHE A 49 16.94 -13.74 -6.63
N SER A 50 16.82 -14.87 -5.93
CA SER A 50 16.36 -14.91 -4.53
C SER A 50 17.54 -14.86 -3.56
N PHE A 51 17.43 -14.01 -2.55
CA PHE A 51 18.41 -13.89 -1.47
C PHE A 51 17.74 -13.24 -0.25
N LYS A 52 18.43 -13.29 0.89
CA LYS A 52 17.98 -12.60 2.10
C LYS A 52 18.31 -11.12 1.98
N VAL A 53 17.31 -10.34 1.56
CA VAL A 53 17.48 -8.89 1.29
C VAL A 53 18.09 -8.16 2.48
N ARG A 54 17.63 -8.44 3.71
CA ARG A 54 18.13 -7.75 4.90
C ARG A 54 19.62 -7.98 5.14
N GLU A 55 20.06 -9.24 5.17
CA GLU A 55 21.48 -9.59 5.35
C GLU A 55 22.37 -8.98 4.26
N ALA A 56 21.89 -8.93 3.01
CA ALA A 56 22.62 -8.31 1.91
C ALA A 56 22.75 -6.78 2.06
N VAL A 57 21.69 -6.12 2.54
CA VAL A 57 21.70 -4.67 2.80
C VAL A 57 22.58 -4.33 4.00
N ASP A 58 22.55 -5.13 5.06
CA ASP A 58 23.43 -4.96 6.22
C ASP A 58 24.90 -5.04 5.79
N THR A 59 25.24 -6.06 4.99
CA THR A 59 26.58 -6.21 4.40
C THR A 59 26.97 -5.00 3.53
N LEU A 60 26.01 -4.45 2.78
CA LEU A 60 26.25 -3.30 1.91
C LEU A 60 26.50 -2.01 2.72
N LEU A 61 25.77 -1.81 3.82
CA LEU A 61 25.97 -0.71 4.74
C LEU A 61 27.38 -0.77 5.35
N GLU A 62 27.75 -1.90 5.95
CA GLU A 62 29.09 -2.12 6.52
C GLU A 62 30.20 -1.92 5.48
N TRP A 63 30.03 -2.46 4.28
CA TRP A 63 30.99 -2.25 3.20
C TRP A 63 31.14 -0.77 2.82
N THR A 64 30.04 -0.04 2.78
CA THR A 64 30.03 1.39 2.43
C THR A 64 30.74 2.23 3.49
N THR A 65 30.45 2.00 4.77
CA THR A 65 31.00 2.80 5.86
C THR A 65 32.43 2.40 6.19
N ASP A 66 32.71 1.10 6.33
CA ASP A 66 33.96 0.62 6.92
C ASP A 66 35.04 0.35 5.88
N LYS A 67 34.65 0.02 4.64
CA LYS A 67 35.61 -0.31 3.56
C LYS A 67 35.74 0.81 2.54
N ARG A 68 34.64 1.47 2.19
CA ARG A 68 34.63 2.58 1.22
C ARG A 68 34.81 3.94 1.89
N ASN A 69 34.62 4.04 3.20
CA ASN A 69 34.68 5.30 3.97
C ASN A 69 33.70 6.36 3.43
N LEU A 70 32.49 5.93 3.07
CA LEU A 70 31.42 6.77 2.54
C LEU A 70 30.21 6.76 3.48
N GLY A 71 29.50 7.89 3.56
CA GLY A 71 28.33 8.02 4.42
C GLY A 71 27.20 7.08 4.00
N ALA A 72 26.56 6.43 4.96
CA ALA A 72 25.39 5.59 4.74
C ALA A 72 24.28 5.86 5.75
N ILE A 73 23.04 5.92 5.29
CA ILE A 73 21.87 6.11 6.15
C ILE A 73 20.72 5.18 5.79
N VAL A 74 19.83 4.96 6.76
CA VAL A 74 18.61 4.18 6.63
C VAL A 74 17.41 5.03 7.03
N LEU A 75 16.41 5.14 6.15
CA LEU A 75 15.12 5.76 6.44
C LEU A 75 14.06 4.69 6.66
N VAL A 76 13.35 4.79 7.78
CA VAL A 76 12.31 3.84 8.19
C VAL A 76 11.02 4.57 8.62
N PRO A 77 9.83 3.94 8.56
CA PRO A 77 8.56 4.64 8.78
C PRO A 77 8.25 4.97 10.23
N SER A 78 8.90 4.31 11.20
CA SER A 78 8.62 4.50 12.63
C SER A 78 9.79 4.13 13.51
N ASN A 79 9.77 4.58 14.78
CA ASN A 79 10.74 4.17 15.79
C ASN A 79 10.76 2.65 15.96
N LEU A 80 9.60 1.97 15.94
CA LEU A 80 9.52 0.51 16.03
C LEU A 80 10.23 -0.19 14.86
N ALA A 81 10.20 0.39 13.66
CA ALA A 81 10.97 -0.13 12.54
C ALA A 81 12.47 0.14 12.72
N ALA A 82 12.85 1.30 13.26
CA ALA A 82 14.24 1.65 13.53
C ALA A 82 14.92 0.72 14.54
N GLU A 83 14.17 0.25 15.54
CA GLU A 83 14.63 -0.72 16.53
C GLU A 83 15.20 -1.99 15.88
N LYS A 84 14.66 -2.41 14.72
CA LYS A 84 15.14 -3.59 13.97
C LYS A 84 16.52 -3.39 13.36
N TRP A 85 17.07 -2.18 13.38
CA TRP A 85 18.37 -1.84 12.81
C TRP A 85 19.48 -1.66 13.84
N LYS A 86 19.19 -1.75 15.14
CA LYS A 86 20.15 -1.50 16.21
C LYS A 86 21.41 -2.37 16.19
N GLU A 87 21.36 -3.55 15.56
CA GLU A 87 22.51 -4.43 15.41
C GLU A 87 23.48 -3.96 14.32
N THR A 88 22.99 -3.24 13.31
CA THR A 88 23.76 -2.85 12.11
C THR A 88 24.05 -1.35 12.06
N ALA A 89 23.18 -0.53 12.65
CA ALA A 89 23.22 0.91 12.50
C ALA A 89 22.83 1.65 13.79
N THR A 90 23.35 2.86 13.94
CA THR A 90 23.03 3.72 15.09
C THR A 90 21.64 4.32 14.89
N PHE A 91 20.69 4.00 15.76
CA PHE A 91 19.38 4.65 15.75
C PHE A 91 19.47 6.01 16.44
N ALA A 92 19.16 7.08 15.70
CA ALA A 92 19.07 8.43 16.25
C ALA A 92 17.62 8.72 16.70
N ASP A 93 17.37 8.68 18.00
CA ASP A 93 16.02 8.90 18.55
C ASP A 93 15.80 10.36 18.96
N GLY A 94 14.75 10.96 18.40
CA GLY A 94 14.42 12.37 18.63
C GLY A 94 15.34 13.38 17.94
N SER A 95 14.90 14.64 17.93
CA SER A 95 15.52 15.68 17.08
C SER A 95 16.96 16.04 17.45
N ALA A 96 17.34 15.93 18.73
CA ALA A 96 18.68 16.27 19.19
C ALA A 96 19.73 15.26 18.71
N GLU A 97 19.43 13.96 18.84
CA GLU A 97 20.31 12.90 18.34
C GLU A 97 20.37 12.90 16.82
N VAL A 98 19.24 13.15 16.15
CA VAL A 98 19.20 13.31 14.68
C VAL A 98 20.16 14.42 14.24
N GLN A 99 20.08 15.61 14.84
CA GLN A 99 20.97 16.71 14.50
C GLN A 99 22.44 16.35 14.75
N THR A 100 22.74 15.73 15.89
CA THR A 100 24.10 15.31 16.24
C THR A 100 24.68 14.34 15.21
N GLN A 101 23.89 13.35 14.77
CA GLN A 101 24.34 12.40 13.75
C GLN A 101 24.46 13.03 12.37
N VAL A 102 23.55 13.94 12.00
CA VAL A 102 23.65 14.71 10.75
C VAL A 102 24.92 15.54 10.72
N ASP A 103 25.23 16.27 11.80
CA ASP A 103 26.46 17.08 11.90
C ASP A 103 27.71 16.20 11.76
N ALA A 104 27.73 15.04 12.41
CA ALA A 104 28.84 14.09 12.33
C ALA A 104 29.03 13.47 10.93
N LEU A 105 27.95 13.27 10.18
CA LEU A 105 28.00 12.83 8.78
C LEU A 105 28.47 13.95 7.85
N GLN A 106 28.06 15.19 8.14
CA GLN A 106 28.44 16.38 7.36
C GLN A 106 29.92 16.75 7.54
N ASP A 107 30.44 16.73 8.76
CA ASP A 107 31.84 17.03 9.05
C ASP A 107 32.79 15.86 8.77
N GLY A 108 32.24 14.65 8.57
CA GLY A 108 32.98 13.43 8.25
C GLY A 108 33.64 12.76 9.46
N SER A 109 33.30 13.16 10.68
CA SER A 109 33.70 12.47 11.92
C SER A 109 33.03 11.10 12.06
N SER A 110 31.90 10.89 11.38
CA SER A 110 31.24 9.60 11.23
C SER A 110 30.85 9.36 9.77
N ARG A 111 30.78 8.08 9.37
CA ARG A 111 30.18 7.63 8.10
C ARG A 111 28.89 6.85 8.30
N GLY A 112 28.41 6.74 9.55
CA GLY A 112 27.28 5.88 9.91
C GLY A 112 27.65 4.40 9.98
N PRO A 113 26.73 3.46 9.70
CA PRO A 113 25.38 3.72 9.21
C PRO A 113 24.46 4.27 10.31
N VAL A 114 23.59 5.23 9.96
CA VAL A 114 22.63 5.86 10.89
C VAL A 114 21.20 5.61 10.42
N VAL A 115 20.31 5.26 11.35
CA VAL A 115 18.89 5.06 11.08
C VAL A 115 18.09 6.25 11.57
N PHE A 116 17.25 6.79 10.68
CA PHE A 116 16.30 7.86 10.98
C PHE A 116 14.86 7.41 10.80
N ALA A 117 14.07 7.50 11.87
CA ALA A 117 12.65 7.21 11.84
C ALA A 117 11.83 8.42 11.37
N SER A 118 10.99 8.21 10.35
CA SER A 118 10.03 9.17 9.83
C SER A 118 10.65 10.52 9.41
N ARG A 119 11.95 10.53 9.06
CA ARG A 119 12.67 11.72 8.58
C ARG A 119 12.83 11.71 7.06
N TYR A 120 11.68 11.66 6.38
CA TYR A 120 11.62 11.84 4.93
C TYR A 120 11.83 13.31 4.53
N ASP A 121 11.76 14.23 5.50
CA ASP A 121 12.07 15.65 5.36
C ASP A 121 12.95 16.21 6.48
N GLY A 122 13.57 17.36 6.22
CA GLY A 122 14.30 18.14 7.21
C GLY A 122 15.76 17.75 7.47
N ILE A 123 16.33 16.78 6.75
CA ILE A 123 17.75 16.41 6.84
C ILE A 123 18.55 16.77 5.59
N ASP A 124 19.80 17.15 5.79
CA ASP A 124 20.74 17.61 4.76
C ASP A 124 22.00 16.75 4.77
N LEU A 125 22.24 16.00 3.70
CA LEU A 125 23.38 15.08 3.58
C LEU A 125 24.00 15.20 2.18
N PRO A 126 24.83 16.22 1.92
CA PRO A 126 25.45 16.43 0.62
C PRO A 126 26.71 15.58 0.45
N GLY A 127 27.03 15.16 -0.78
CA GLY A 127 28.30 14.52 -1.09
C GLY A 127 28.58 13.26 -0.26
N ASP A 128 29.79 13.15 0.30
CA ASP A 128 30.22 11.95 1.03
C ASP A 128 29.51 11.75 2.38
N SER A 129 28.67 12.69 2.81
CA SER A 129 27.78 12.53 3.96
C SER A 129 26.69 11.49 3.74
N CYS A 130 26.33 11.24 2.47
CA CYS A 130 25.49 10.10 2.09
C CYS A 130 25.81 9.66 0.66
N ARG A 131 26.43 8.49 0.49
CA ARG A 131 26.54 7.80 -0.81
C ARG A 131 25.63 6.60 -0.91
N LEU A 132 25.23 6.02 0.22
CA LEU A 132 24.23 4.97 0.29
C LEU A 132 23.04 5.40 1.13
N LEU A 133 21.87 5.47 0.51
CA LEU A 133 20.60 5.67 1.16
C LEU A 133 19.79 4.37 1.08
N VAL A 134 19.46 3.78 2.22
CA VAL A 134 18.48 2.70 2.30
C VAL A 134 17.14 3.28 2.74
N MET A 135 16.07 2.96 2.03
CA MET A 135 14.70 3.26 2.46
C MET A 135 13.95 1.95 2.64
N GLU A 136 13.54 1.65 3.87
CA GLU A 136 12.80 0.45 4.21
C GLU A 136 11.33 0.78 4.51
N GLY A 137 10.41 0.10 3.83
CA GLY A 137 8.99 0.17 4.10
C GLY A 137 8.29 1.42 3.55
N LEU A 138 6.96 1.36 3.46
CA LEU A 138 6.15 2.48 3.01
C LEU A 138 6.12 3.60 4.07
N PRO A 139 6.28 4.87 3.65
CA PRO A 139 6.26 6.02 4.56
C PRO A 139 4.81 6.39 4.95
N SER A 140 4.08 5.47 5.59
CA SER A 140 2.71 5.70 6.05
C SER A 140 2.69 6.70 7.20
N GLY A 141 1.90 7.79 7.06
CA GLY A 141 1.53 8.83 8.06
C GLY A 141 2.41 9.04 9.30
N THR A 142 2.89 10.27 9.51
CA THR A 142 3.70 10.63 10.69
C THR A 142 2.89 11.20 11.85
N SER A 143 1.69 11.73 11.58
CA SER A 143 0.76 12.27 12.60
C SER A 143 -0.56 11.52 12.63
N ASP A 144 -1.30 11.63 13.75
CA ASP A 144 -2.63 11.03 13.90
C ASP A 144 -3.61 11.45 12.80
N TYR A 145 -3.53 12.71 12.35
CA TYR A 145 -4.35 13.21 11.26
C TYR A 145 -3.99 12.55 9.92
N GLU A 146 -2.71 12.37 9.63
CA GLU A 146 -2.25 11.70 8.42
C GLU A 146 -2.59 10.20 8.46
N LEU A 147 -2.48 9.56 9.62
CA LEU A 147 -2.90 8.17 9.82
C LEU A 147 -4.41 8.01 9.62
N LEU A 148 -5.22 8.95 10.13
CA LEU A 148 -6.67 8.98 9.88
C LEU A 148 -6.98 9.19 8.40
N ARG A 149 -6.30 10.13 7.73
CA ARG A 149 -6.48 10.38 6.30
C ARG A 149 -6.06 9.14 5.50
N ALA A 150 -4.94 8.50 5.85
CA ALA A 150 -4.44 7.28 5.22
C ALA A 150 -5.38 6.08 5.37
N SER A 151 -5.95 5.87 6.56
CA SER A 151 -6.93 4.82 6.77
C SER A 151 -8.25 5.11 6.05
N SER A 152 -8.74 6.35 6.13
CA SER A 152 -9.98 6.78 5.48
C SER A 152 -9.89 6.66 3.97
N LEU A 153 -8.82 7.16 3.36
CA LEU A 153 -8.63 7.21 1.91
C LEU A 153 -7.84 6.00 1.36
N TYR A 154 -7.72 4.93 2.15
CA TYR A 154 -6.97 3.74 1.76
C TYR A 154 -7.50 3.15 0.44
N GLY A 155 -6.61 2.92 -0.51
CA GLY A 155 -6.97 2.46 -1.86
C GLY A 155 -7.42 3.56 -2.82
N GLY A 156 -7.58 4.80 -2.35
CA GLY A 156 -7.86 5.98 -3.17
C GLY A 156 -6.60 6.65 -3.71
N ALA A 157 -6.75 7.45 -4.77
CA ALA A 157 -5.62 8.11 -5.45
C ALA A 157 -4.88 9.12 -4.55
N THR A 158 -5.60 9.79 -3.64
CA THR A 158 -5.04 10.82 -2.75
C THR A 158 -3.93 10.29 -1.83
N ILE A 159 -4.09 9.09 -1.26
CA ILE A 159 -3.05 8.49 -0.40
C ILE A 159 -1.86 8.04 -1.22
N SER A 160 -2.08 7.48 -2.40
CA SER A 160 -0.98 7.14 -3.29
C SER A 160 -0.18 8.38 -3.70
N ARG A 161 -0.81 9.55 -3.91
CA ARG A 161 -0.07 10.81 -4.19
C ARG A 161 0.80 11.26 -3.01
N MET A 162 0.25 11.23 -1.79
CA MET A 162 1.01 11.54 -0.58
C MET A 162 2.20 10.59 -0.38
N LEU A 163 2.00 9.29 -0.59
CA LEU A 163 3.07 8.30 -0.53
C LEU A 163 4.13 8.54 -1.61
N ALA A 164 3.72 8.84 -2.85
CA ALA A 164 4.61 9.18 -3.94
C ALA A 164 5.54 10.35 -3.55
N GLN A 165 4.96 11.44 -3.04
CA GLN A 165 5.72 12.61 -2.58
C GLN A 165 6.78 12.25 -1.53
N ARG A 166 6.42 11.44 -0.54
CA ARG A 166 7.33 11.04 0.54
C ARG A 166 8.43 10.11 0.06
N ILE A 167 8.12 9.20 -0.85
CA ILE A 167 9.11 8.33 -1.49
C ILE A 167 10.13 9.20 -2.24
N GLU A 168 9.68 10.18 -3.02
CA GLU A 168 10.58 11.09 -3.73
C GLU A 168 11.43 11.96 -2.80
N GLN A 169 10.82 12.49 -1.74
CA GLN A 169 11.54 13.24 -0.72
C GLN A 169 12.58 12.38 0.00
N GLY A 170 12.24 11.14 0.33
CA GLY A 170 13.14 10.15 0.91
C GLY A 170 14.33 9.87 0.00
N ILE A 171 14.08 9.47 -1.25
CA ILE A 171 15.10 9.22 -2.29
C ILE A 171 15.97 10.46 -2.50
N GLY A 172 15.39 11.65 -2.45
CA GLY A 172 16.09 12.93 -2.58
C GLY A 172 17.06 13.26 -1.45
N ARG A 173 17.08 12.53 -0.33
CA ARG A 173 18.03 12.76 0.77
C ARG A 173 19.44 12.29 0.49
N GLY A 174 19.61 11.34 -0.45
CA GLY A 174 20.91 10.74 -0.70
C GLY A 174 21.86 11.59 -1.54
N ALA A 175 21.38 12.56 -2.32
CA ALA A 175 22.25 13.39 -3.16
C ALA A 175 21.60 14.74 -3.49
N ARG A 176 22.43 15.80 -3.57
CA ARG A 176 22.00 17.19 -3.76
C ARG A 176 22.66 17.87 -4.96
N GLY A 177 21.83 18.27 -5.93
CA GLY A 177 22.27 19.02 -7.11
C GLY A 177 22.88 18.13 -8.20
N SER A 178 23.13 18.72 -9.37
CA SER A 178 23.50 17.98 -10.59
C SER A 178 24.91 17.40 -10.61
N GLY A 179 25.79 17.81 -9.70
CA GLY A 179 27.15 17.26 -9.57
C GLY A 179 27.27 16.14 -8.52
N ASP A 180 26.18 15.84 -7.83
CA ASP A 180 26.16 14.89 -6.72
C ASP A 180 25.55 13.55 -7.13
N HIS A 181 25.94 12.49 -6.44
CA HIS A 181 25.53 11.13 -6.79
C HIS A 181 25.36 10.23 -5.55
N CYS A 182 24.45 9.28 -5.64
CA CYS A 182 24.29 8.26 -4.63
C CYS A 182 23.68 6.97 -5.17
N VAL A 183 23.76 5.94 -4.37
CA VAL A 183 23.00 4.71 -4.52
C VAL A 183 21.83 4.76 -3.56
N VAL A 184 20.63 4.48 -4.07
CA VAL A 184 19.42 4.38 -3.27
C VAL A 184 18.91 2.95 -3.32
N VAL A 185 18.79 2.31 -2.17
CA VAL A 185 18.24 0.95 -2.05
C VAL A 185 16.85 1.05 -1.44
N LEU A 186 15.84 0.65 -2.20
CA LEU A 186 14.45 0.58 -1.72
C LEU A 186 14.15 -0.87 -1.34
N MET A 187 13.84 -1.12 -0.07
CA MET A 187 13.57 -2.46 0.44
C MET A 187 12.25 -2.53 1.23
N GLY A 188 11.72 -3.75 1.35
CA GLY A 188 10.42 -4.00 1.97
C GLY A 188 9.38 -4.40 0.91
N ALA A 189 8.60 -5.43 1.23
CA ALA A 189 7.64 -6.01 0.30
C ALA A 189 6.49 -5.04 -0.04
N ASP A 190 6.08 -4.24 0.94
CA ASP A 190 5.11 -3.17 0.81
C ASP A 190 5.59 -2.05 -0.13
N LEU A 191 6.80 -1.53 0.06
CA LEU A 191 7.40 -0.47 -0.77
C LEU A 191 7.66 -0.96 -2.20
N ALA A 192 8.25 -2.15 -2.33
CA ALA A 192 8.51 -2.76 -3.63
C ALA A 192 7.21 -3.04 -4.40
N GLY A 193 6.19 -3.59 -3.73
CA GLY A 193 4.87 -3.81 -4.31
C GLY A 193 4.20 -2.51 -4.72
N TRP A 194 4.31 -1.45 -3.91
CA TRP A 194 3.74 -0.14 -4.23
C TRP A 194 4.36 0.47 -5.48
N ILE A 195 5.70 0.48 -5.59
CA ILE A 195 6.43 1.06 -6.74
C ILE A 195 6.18 0.27 -8.03
N ALA A 196 6.06 -1.05 -7.92
CA ALA A 196 5.84 -1.93 -9.06
C ALA A 196 4.42 -1.87 -9.63
N LYS A 197 3.46 -1.24 -8.95
CA LYS A 197 2.09 -1.06 -9.43
C LYS A 197 2.02 0.11 -10.40
N ASP A 198 1.48 -0.11 -11.60
CA ASP A 198 1.49 0.89 -12.69
C ASP A 198 0.78 2.20 -12.28
N ALA A 199 -0.39 2.10 -11.66
CA ALA A 199 -1.15 3.26 -11.19
C ALA A 199 -0.39 4.12 -10.16
N ASN A 200 0.45 3.51 -9.32
CA ASN A 200 1.24 4.22 -8.32
C ASN A 200 2.51 4.81 -8.93
N PHE A 201 3.18 4.06 -9.80
CA PHE A 201 4.39 4.50 -10.50
C PHE A 201 4.15 5.80 -11.28
N ARG A 202 2.98 5.95 -11.91
CA ARG A 202 2.57 7.16 -12.63
C ARG A 202 2.39 8.41 -11.75
N LEU A 203 2.37 8.27 -10.42
CA LEU A 203 2.26 9.40 -9.50
C LEU A 203 3.62 10.02 -9.13
N LEU A 204 4.72 9.30 -9.39
CA LEU A 204 6.09 9.82 -9.21
C LEU A 204 6.41 10.78 -10.36
N THR A 205 7.29 11.75 -10.16
CA THR A 205 7.76 12.67 -11.22
C THR A 205 8.49 11.93 -12.33
N SER A 206 8.54 12.51 -13.53
CA SER A 206 9.26 11.94 -14.68
C SER A 206 10.73 11.60 -14.37
N ALA A 207 11.44 12.48 -13.65
CA ALA A 207 12.82 12.24 -13.26
C ALA A 207 13.01 11.05 -12.30
N THR A 208 12.10 10.86 -11.33
CA THR A 208 12.14 9.70 -10.43
C THR A 208 11.78 8.42 -11.17
N ARG A 209 10.77 8.46 -12.05
CA ARG A 209 10.37 7.32 -12.90
C ARG A 209 11.55 6.85 -13.77
N ALA A 210 12.23 7.78 -14.43
CA ALA A 210 13.39 7.46 -15.26
C ALA A 210 14.52 6.77 -14.48
N GLN A 211 14.85 7.26 -13.29
CA GLN A 211 15.88 6.65 -12.43
C GLN A 211 15.48 5.27 -11.89
N LEU A 212 14.20 5.06 -11.59
CA LEU A 212 13.68 3.73 -11.26
C LEU A 212 13.76 2.76 -12.45
N ASP A 213 13.56 3.25 -13.67
CA ASP A 213 13.59 2.44 -14.90
C ASP A 213 15.01 2.09 -15.31
N MET A 214 15.94 3.04 -15.19
CA MET A 214 17.37 2.78 -15.25
C MET A 214 17.79 1.72 -14.22
N GLY A 215 17.38 1.91 -12.97
CA GLY A 215 17.64 0.97 -11.88
C GLY A 215 17.10 -0.44 -12.14
N SER A 216 15.88 -0.55 -12.66
CA SER A 216 15.28 -1.81 -13.08
C SER A 216 16.07 -2.48 -14.21
N THR A 217 16.51 -1.69 -15.19
CA THR A 217 17.33 -2.17 -16.32
C THR A 217 18.68 -2.72 -15.86
N VAL A 218 19.39 -1.98 -15.01
CA VAL A 218 20.66 -2.43 -14.42
C VAL A 218 20.45 -3.67 -13.54
N SER A 219 19.36 -3.71 -12.76
CA SER A 219 19.04 -4.85 -11.88
C SER A 219 18.81 -6.16 -12.62
N LYS A 220 18.40 -6.13 -13.90
CA LYS A 220 18.26 -7.34 -14.73
C LYS A 220 19.60 -8.04 -15.00
N ALA A 221 20.71 -7.30 -14.98
CA ALA A 221 22.05 -7.84 -15.19
C ALA A 221 22.68 -8.42 -13.92
N VAL A 222 22.12 -8.12 -12.74
CA VAL A 222 22.62 -8.58 -11.44
C VAL A 222 22.20 -10.03 -11.19
N LYS A 223 23.17 -10.93 -11.10
CA LYS A 223 22.95 -12.39 -10.96
C LYS A 223 23.15 -12.91 -9.54
N ASP A 224 23.97 -12.22 -8.75
CA ASP A 224 24.32 -12.59 -7.39
C ASP A 224 24.72 -11.35 -6.56
N LEU A 225 25.00 -11.57 -5.28
CA LEU A 225 25.39 -10.51 -4.34
C LEU A 225 26.72 -9.82 -4.70
N LYS A 226 27.63 -10.54 -5.38
CA LYS A 226 28.91 -9.98 -5.81
C LYS A 226 28.69 -9.00 -6.95
N ASP A 227 27.84 -9.34 -7.90
CA ASP A 227 27.44 -8.44 -8.98
C ASP A 227 26.62 -7.25 -8.47
N LEU A 228 25.82 -7.43 -7.41
CA LEU A 228 25.15 -6.32 -6.73
C LEU A 228 26.17 -5.34 -6.16
N ALA A 229 27.15 -5.82 -5.39
CA ALA A 229 28.20 -4.97 -4.82
C ALA A 229 29.02 -4.25 -5.90
N LYS A 230 29.35 -4.92 -7.01
CA LYS A 230 30.02 -4.27 -8.17
C LYS A 230 29.16 -3.19 -8.79
N THR A 231 27.86 -3.43 -8.92
CA THR A 231 26.90 -2.47 -9.48
C THR A 231 26.84 -1.21 -8.62
N VAL A 232 26.71 -1.36 -7.31
CA VAL A 232 26.80 -0.25 -6.35
C VAL A 232 28.16 0.46 -6.47
N GLY A 233 29.25 -0.31 -6.58
CA GLY A 233 30.60 0.20 -6.78
C GLY A 233 30.73 1.11 -8.00
N LYS A 234 30.08 0.78 -9.14
CA LYS A 234 30.10 1.63 -10.35
C LYS A 234 29.61 3.07 -10.06
N SER A 235 28.58 3.22 -9.23
CA SER A 235 28.11 4.55 -8.83
C SER A 235 29.14 5.25 -7.94
N PHE A 236 29.65 4.58 -6.90
CA PHE A 236 30.65 5.15 -5.99
C PHE A 236 31.97 5.52 -6.69
N ASP A 237 32.37 4.73 -7.69
CA ASP A 237 33.60 4.91 -8.45
C ASP A 237 33.42 5.85 -9.66
N ARG A 238 32.21 6.40 -9.86
CA ARG A 238 31.88 7.29 -11.00
C ARG A 238 32.25 6.65 -12.35
N ASP A 239 31.92 5.37 -12.50
CA ASP A 239 32.16 4.58 -13.72
C ASP A 239 31.61 5.34 -14.94
N SER A 240 32.47 5.57 -15.95
CA SER A 240 32.13 6.43 -17.09
C SER A 240 30.89 5.95 -17.83
N ASP A 241 30.77 4.64 -18.03
CA ASP A 241 29.66 4.02 -18.74
C ASP A 241 28.33 4.24 -17.99
N TRP A 242 28.36 4.17 -16.66
CA TRP A 242 27.19 4.46 -15.82
C TRP A 242 26.80 5.94 -15.88
N VAL A 243 27.78 6.85 -15.74
CA VAL A 243 27.54 8.29 -15.75
C VAL A 243 26.97 8.72 -17.11
N GLU A 244 27.51 8.20 -18.21
CA GLU A 244 27.04 8.47 -19.58
C GLU A 244 25.62 7.91 -19.79
N TYR A 245 25.41 6.62 -19.49
CA TYR A 245 24.09 5.99 -19.59
C TYR A 245 23.02 6.74 -18.79
N HIS A 246 23.34 7.15 -17.57
CA HIS A 246 22.41 7.89 -16.72
C HIS A 246 22.07 9.26 -17.32
N ALA A 247 23.08 10.02 -17.77
CA ALA A 247 22.88 11.35 -18.34
C ALA A 247 22.06 11.32 -19.63
N GLU A 248 22.35 10.37 -20.53
CA GLU A 248 21.62 10.19 -21.79
C GLU A 248 20.16 9.80 -21.53
N THR A 249 19.94 8.74 -20.75
CA THR A 249 18.58 8.25 -20.46
C THR A 249 17.73 9.31 -19.77
N LEU A 250 18.30 10.04 -18.79
CA LEU A 250 17.57 11.11 -18.10
C LEU A 250 17.22 12.28 -19.05
N ALA A 251 18.08 12.60 -20.01
CA ALA A 251 17.80 13.64 -21.01
C ALA A 251 16.70 13.22 -22.00
N GLU A 252 16.59 11.93 -22.31
CA GLU A 252 15.56 11.39 -23.21
C GLU A 252 14.20 11.22 -22.51
N GLU A 253 14.17 10.73 -21.27
CA GLU A 253 12.93 10.32 -20.59
C GLU A 253 12.23 11.43 -19.78
N VAL A 254 12.92 12.55 -19.50
CA VAL A 254 12.31 13.69 -18.80
C VAL A 254 11.43 14.48 -19.76
N GLU A 255 10.21 13.98 -19.97
CA GLU A 255 9.17 14.68 -20.70
C GLU A 255 8.50 15.77 -19.83
N SER A 256 8.01 16.82 -20.49
CA SER A 256 7.07 17.75 -19.86
C SER A 256 5.71 17.07 -19.74
N GLU A 257 5.26 16.81 -18.51
CA GLU A 257 3.91 16.31 -18.30
C GLU A 257 2.89 17.31 -18.85
N ALA A 258 1.88 16.81 -19.58
CA ALA A 258 0.81 17.63 -20.09
C ALA A 258 0.04 18.25 -18.92
N ALA A 259 -0.24 19.56 -19.00
CA ALA A 259 -1.06 20.23 -18.01
C ALA A 259 -2.47 19.61 -18.01
N ASP A 260 -2.89 19.07 -16.87
CA ASP A 260 -4.26 18.68 -16.62
C ASP A 260 -5.03 19.91 -16.09
N PRO A 261 -5.94 20.51 -16.87
CA PRO A 261 -6.65 21.72 -16.47
C PRO A 261 -7.53 21.52 -15.23
N GLU A 262 -8.01 20.30 -14.99
CA GLU A 262 -8.92 19.97 -13.88
C GLU A 262 -8.14 19.46 -12.63
N ARG A 263 -6.79 19.41 -12.69
CA ARG A 263 -5.90 18.85 -11.65
C ARG A 263 -6.16 19.36 -10.23
N PHE A 264 -6.53 20.63 -10.12
CA PHE A 264 -6.68 21.32 -8.83
C PHE A 264 -8.12 21.56 -8.42
N ASP A 265 -9.09 21.23 -9.26
CA ASP A 265 -10.50 21.59 -9.03
C ASP A 265 -10.99 21.04 -7.69
N GLN A 266 -10.68 19.78 -7.39
CA GLN A 266 -11.05 19.18 -6.11
C GLN A 266 -10.46 19.95 -4.91
N ALA A 267 -9.16 20.24 -4.96
CA ALA A 267 -8.48 20.97 -3.88
C ALA A 267 -9.03 22.40 -3.72
N ALA A 268 -9.32 23.07 -4.83
CA ALA A 268 -9.92 24.41 -4.85
C ALA A 268 -11.35 24.40 -4.28
N ASP A 269 -12.13 23.37 -4.61
CA ASP A 269 -13.48 23.16 -4.14
C ASP A 269 -13.51 22.92 -2.62
N GLU A 270 -12.64 22.01 -2.14
CA GLU A 270 -12.44 21.72 -0.72
C GLU A 270 -12.05 22.99 0.05
N ARG A 271 -11.04 23.72 -0.44
CA ARG A 271 -10.55 24.93 0.21
C ARG A 271 -11.62 26.02 0.25
N LYS A 272 -12.33 26.23 -0.86
CA LYS A 272 -13.42 27.21 -0.92
C LYS A 272 -14.56 26.85 0.02
N ALA A 273 -14.91 25.57 0.13
CA ALA A 273 -15.89 25.11 1.11
C ALA A 273 -15.40 25.35 2.55
N PHE A 274 -14.12 25.08 2.83
CA PHE A 274 -13.50 25.35 4.13
C PHE A 274 -13.55 26.84 4.51
N ASN A 275 -13.18 27.74 3.59
CA ASN A 275 -13.26 29.19 3.83
C ASN A 275 -14.70 29.64 4.08
N LEU A 276 -15.66 29.19 3.27
CA LEU A 276 -17.07 29.49 3.47
C LEU A 276 -17.58 28.99 4.83
N TRP A 277 -17.12 27.83 5.28
CA TRP A 277 -17.44 27.29 6.60
C TRP A 277 -16.84 28.14 7.71
N HIS A 278 -15.56 28.51 7.59
CA HIS A 278 -14.86 29.38 8.54
C HIS A 278 -15.55 30.74 8.70
N ASP A 279 -16.02 31.33 7.60
CA ASP A 279 -16.75 32.60 7.57
C ASP A 279 -18.22 32.49 8.04
N GLY A 280 -18.67 31.29 8.41
CA GLY A 280 -20.03 31.03 8.89
C GLY A 280 -21.09 30.82 7.81
N TYR A 281 -20.73 30.83 6.52
CA TYR A 281 -21.61 30.54 5.40
C TYR A 281 -21.81 29.03 5.17
N HIS A 282 -22.20 28.31 6.22
CA HIS A 282 -22.35 26.85 6.24
C HIS A 282 -23.15 26.28 5.07
N GLN A 283 -24.32 26.87 4.76
CA GLN A 283 -25.15 26.41 3.63
C GLN A 283 -24.40 26.48 2.30
N LYS A 284 -23.67 27.57 2.05
CA LYS A 284 -22.88 27.75 0.82
C LYS A 284 -21.70 26.78 0.78
N ALA A 285 -21.08 26.51 1.93
CA ALA A 285 -19.99 25.56 2.05
C ALA A 285 -20.44 24.13 1.71
N VAL A 286 -21.57 23.67 2.26
CA VAL A 286 -22.15 22.35 1.92
C VAL A 286 -22.52 22.27 0.45
N ALA A 287 -23.25 23.26 -0.08
CA ALA A 287 -23.63 23.29 -1.50
C ALA A 287 -22.42 23.29 -2.45
N ARG A 288 -21.29 23.86 -2.01
CA ARG A 288 -20.05 23.85 -2.78
C ARG A 288 -19.49 22.44 -2.95
N ILE A 289 -19.50 21.65 -1.88
CA ILE A 289 -19.03 20.26 -1.88
C ILE A 289 -19.98 19.39 -2.72
N GLU A 290 -21.29 19.51 -2.51
CA GLU A 290 -22.31 18.76 -3.27
C GLU A 290 -22.18 19.00 -4.77
N LYS A 291 -22.03 20.26 -5.19
CA LYS A 291 -21.80 20.61 -6.59
C LYS A 291 -20.51 20.00 -7.16
N SER A 292 -19.45 19.93 -6.35
CA SER A 292 -18.19 19.27 -6.74
C SER A 292 -18.40 17.77 -6.99
N LEU A 293 -19.13 17.11 -6.08
CA LEU A 293 -19.45 15.69 -6.15
C LEU A 293 -20.32 15.31 -7.35
N GLU A 294 -21.21 16.22 -7.78
CA GLU A 294 -22.05 16.08 -8.98
C GLU A 294 -21.26 16.30 -10.27
N ALA A 295 -20.36 17.28 -10.29
CA ALA A 295 -19.56 17.62 -11.47
C ALA A 295 -18.39 16.65 -11.71
N ALA A 296 -17.93 15.93 -10.69
CA ALA A 296 -16.76 15.07 -10.79
C ALA A 296 -16.99 13.87 -11.72
N LYS A 297 -16.25 13.85 -12.85
CA LYS A 297 -16.34 12.79 -13.88
C LYS A 297 -15.72 11.46 -13.45
N ALA A 298 -14.65 11.50 -12.64
CA ALA A 298 -13.86 10.33 -12.27
C ALA A 298 -13.34 10.43 -10.82
N LEU A 299 -14.25 10.50 -9.85
CA LEU A 299 -13.91 10.49 -8.43
C LEU A 299 -13.99 9.08 -7.85
N ASP A 300 -12.91 8.62 -7.22
CA ASP A 300 -12.93 7.34 -6.50
C ASP A 300 -13.90 7.37 -5.30
N THR A 301 -14.38 6.19 -4.92
CA THR A 301 -15.40 6.04 -3.87
C THR A 301 -14.90 6.52 -2.50
N GLN A 302 -13.60 6.37 -2.23
CA GLN A 302 -13.00 6.77 -0.97
C GLN A 302 -12.98 8.29 -0.82
N THR A 303 -12.54 9.00 -1.87
CA THR A 303 -12.52 10.46 -1.94
C THR A 303 -13.94 11.03 -1.94
N ARG A 304 -14.88 10.39 -2.64
CA ARG A 304 -16.31 10.76 -2.58
C ARG A 304 -16.84 10.73 -1.14
N GLY A 305 -16.61 9.62 -0.43
CA GLY A 305 -17.02 9.51 0.97
C GLY A 305 -16.36 10.57 1.86
N TRP A 306 -15.07 10.85 1.65
CA TRP A 306 -14.34 11.85 2.42
C TRP A 306 -14.96 13.26 2.29
N LEU A 307 -15.28 13.67 1.07
CA LEU A 307 -15.95 14.95 0.81
C LEU A 307 -17.37 14.98 1.40
N GLN A 308 -18.12 13.89 1.30
CA GLN A 308 -19.45 13.77 1.93
C GLN A 308 -19.36 13.91 3.47
N GLN A 309 -18.38 13.26 4.12
CA GLN A 309 -18.15 13.42 5.56
C GLN A 309 -17.71 14.85 5.92
N PHE A 310 -16.97 15.51 5.03
CA PHE A 310 -16.63 16.92 5.22
C PHE A 310 -17.89 17.80 5.20
N ALA A 311 -18.80 17.59 4.23
CA ALA A 311 -20.10 18.27 4.20
C ALA A 311 -20.96 17.95 5.43
N ALA A 312 -20.98 16.70 5.88
CA ALA A 312 -21.68 16.26 7.09
C ALA A 312 -21.20 17.00 8.34
N ARG A 313 -19.88 17.16 8.50
CA ARG A 313 -19.30 17.93 9.61
C ARG A 313 -19.73 19.39 9.60
N ILE A 314 -19.73 20.03 8.43
CA ILE A 314 -20.18 21.42 8.28
C ILE A 314 -21.66 21.55 8.65
N ALA A 315 -22.50 20.63 8.14
CA ALA A 315 -23.94 20.61 8.45
C ALA A 315 -24.20 20.38 9.95
N ASN A 316 -23.41 19.54 10.62
CA ASN A 316 -23.53 19.30 12.05
C ASN A 316 -23.19 20.56 12.86
N GLN A 317 -22.10 21.26 12.54
CA GLN A 317 -21.75 22.52 13.21
C GLN A 317 -22.78 23.63 12.93
N TRP A 318 -23.40 23.62 11.75
CA TRP A 318 -24.50 24.53 11.43
C TRP A 318 -25.78 24.27 12.24
N GLY A 319 -25.86 23.14 12.96
CA GLY A 319 -27.06 22.73 13.71
C GLY A 319 -28.12 22.01 12.85
N GLN A 320 -27.78 21.62 11.62
CA GLN A 320 -28.66 20.84 10.73
C GLN A 320 -28.41 19.34 10.94
N SER A 321 -28.80 18.83 12.11
CA SER A 321 -28.49 17.45 12.52
C SER A 321 -29.01 16.38 11.57
N ASP A 322 -30.22 16.52 11.03
CA ASP A 322 -30.79 15.55 10.10
C ASP A 322 -30.00 15.49 8.79
N ARG A 323 -29.67 16.67 8.23
CA ARG A 323 -28.85 16.77 7.02
C ARG A 323 -27.43 16.24 7.25
N ALA A 324 -26.85 16.50 8.41
CA ALA A 324 -25.53 15.97 8.77
C ALA A 324 -25.55 14.45 8.82
N GLU A 325 -26.59 13.86 9.42
CA GLU A 325 -26.76 12.42 9.52
C GLU A 325 -26.97 11.77 8.13
N ASP A 326 -27.75 12.39 7.25
CA ASP A 326 -27.95 11.91 5.88
C ASP A 326 -26.65 11.95 5.06
N LEU A 327 -25.92 13.07 5.09
CA LEU A 327 -24.62 13.20 4.44
C LEU A 327 -23.60 12.20 5.00
N GLN A 328 -23.61 11.97 6.32
CA GLN A 328 -22.73 10.98 6.95
C GLN A 328 -23.09 9.55 6.53
N ARG A 329 -24.39 9.25 6.36
CA ARG A 329 -24.85 7.96 5.86
C ARG A 329 -24.37 7.70 4.45
N GLU A 330 -24.46 8.70 3.58
CA GLU A 330 -23.90 8.63 2.22
C GLU A 330 -22.38 8.49 2.24
N ALA A 331 -21.68 9.27 3.08
CA ALA A 331 -20.23 9.20 3.23
C ALA A 331 -19.77 7.79 3.58
N PHE A 332 -20.39 7.19 4.60
CA PHE A 332 -20.09 5.84 5.05
C PHE A 332 -20.48 4.77 4.01
N GLY A 333 -21.57 5.00 3.26
CA GLY A 333 -21.98 4.14 2.14
C GLY A 333 -20.97 4.13 0.99
N SER A 334 -20.37 5.28 0.68
CA SER A 334 -19.29 5.40 -0.30
C SER A 334 -17.97 4.84 0.23
N ASN A 335 -17.70 5.00 1.53
CA ASN A 335 -16.42 4.65 2.14
C ASN A 335 -16.62 4.16 3.59
N ARG A 336 -16.55 2.85 3.77
CA ARG A 336 -16.76 2.17 5.07
C ARG A 336 -15.63 2.41 6.08
N ASN A 337 -14.52 3.04 5.69
CA ASN A 337 -13.43 3.43 6.60
C ASN A 337 -13.73 4.74 7.35
N LEU A 338 -14.83 5.41 7.02
CA LEU A 338 -15.23 6.68 7.63
C LEU A 338 -16.05 6.48 8.92
N LEU A 339 -16.41 7.59 9.57
CA LEU A 339 -17.20 7.54 10.79
C LEU A 339 -18.55 6.87 10.51
N ARG A 340 -18.98 6.02 11.45
CA ARG A 340 -20.25 5.33 11.32
C ARG A 340 -21.40 6.31 11.64
N PRO A 341 -22.44 6.41 10.78
CA PRO A 341 -23.65 7.15 11.10
C PRO A 341 -24.44 6.43 12.22
N LYS A 342 -25.36 7.14 12.88
CA LYS A 342 -26.30 6.53 13.84
C LYS A 342 -27.23 5.53 13.16
N VAL A 343 -27.64 5.83 11.94
CA VAL A 343 -28.43 4.92 11.10
C VAL A 343 -27.61 4.55 9.87
N PRO A 344 -27.09 3.30 9.79
CA PRO A 344 -26.29 2.86 8.66
C PRO A 344 -27.10 2.84 7.35
N PRO A 345 -26.47 3.06 6.19
CA PRO A 345 -27.11 2.85 4.90
C PRO A 345 -27.49 1.36 4.75
N PRO A 346 -28.49 1.05 3.90
CA PRO A 346 -28.77 -0.34 3.55
C PRO A 346 -27.53 -0.98 2.95
N TYR A 347 -27.34 -2.27 3.25
CA TYR A 347 -26.23 -3.01 2.67
C TYR A 347 -26.40 -3.14 1.16
N ARG A 348 -25.30 -2.97 0.43
CA ARG A 348 -25.22 -3.19 -1.00
C ARG A 348 -24.45 -4.47 -1.25
N ALA A 349 -25.14 -5.48 -1.77
CA ALA A 349 -24.53 -6.75 -2.13
C ALA A 349 -23.37 -6.54 -3.12
N LEU A 350 -22.29 -7.27 -2.89
CA LEU A 350 -21.17 -7.38 -3.81
C LEU A 350 -21.64 -8.03 -5.12
N PRO A 351 -21.06 -7.63 -6.27
CA PRO A 351 -21.34 -8.32 -7.52
C PRO A 351 -20.83 -9.78 -7.45
N ALA A 352 -21.48 -10.66 -8.20
CA ALA A 352 -20.97 -12.02 -8.38
C ALA A 352 -19.57 -11.98 -9.01
N PRO A 353 -18.64 -12.87 -8.60
CA PRO A 353 -17.30 -12.90 -9.15
C PRO A 353 -17.33 -13.28 -10.63
N GLY A 354 -16.43 -12.66 -11.40
CA GLY A 354 -16.16 -13.05 -12.78
C GLY A 354 -15.38 -14.36 -12.89
N LYS A 355 -14.76 -14.60 -14.05
CA LYS A 355 -13.86 -15.75 -14.23
C LYS A 355 -12.61 -15.57 -13.35
N GLN A 356 -12.36 -16.53 -12.46
CA GLN A 356 -11.22 -16.52 -11.53
C GLN A 356 -9.88 -16.20 -12.23
N ALA A 357 -9.60 -16.89 -13.34
CA ALA A 357 -8.37 -16.69 -14.13
C ALA A 357 -8.24 -15.25 -14.68
N SER A 358 -9.34 -14.65 -15.10
CA SER A 358 -9.34 -13.27 -15.60
C SER A 358 -9.04 -12.28 -14.48
N ALA A 359 -9.67 -12.45 -13.31
CA ALA A 359 -9.43 -11.59 -12.15
C ALA A 359 -7.97 -11.67 -11.66
N ILE A 360 -7.40 -12.87 -11.57
CA ILE A 360 -5.98 -13.04 -11.19
C ILE A 360 -5.05 -12.39 -12.24
N ALA A 361 -5.28 -12.65 -13.52
CA ALA A 361 -4.44 -12.12 -14.59
C ALA A 361 -4.53 -10.58 -14.68
N GLU A 362 -5.71 -10.00 -14.45
CA GLU A 362 -5.91 -8.55 -14.38
C GLU A 362 -5.16 -7.96 -13.17
N ALA A 363 -5.27 -8.58 -12.00
CA ALA A 363 -4.55 -8.16 -10.80
C ALA A 363 -3.02 -8.16 -11.02
N ILE A 364 -2.46 -9.23 -11.61
CA ILE A 364 -1.04 -9.31 -11.95
C ILE A 364 -0.66 -8.28 -13.02
N SER A 365 -1.51 -8.08 -14.03
CA SER A 365 -1.23 -7.15 -15.15
C SER A 365 -1.33 -5.68 -14.75
N SER A 366 -1.95 -5.36 -13.60
CA SER A 366 -1.91 -4.02 -13.02
C SER A 366 -0.52 -3.59 -12.51
N TYR A 367 0.44 -4.52 -12.48
CA TYR A 367 1.83 -4.26 -12.12
C TYR A 367 2.71 -4.17 -13.36
N ARG A 368 3.47 -3.08 -13.47
CA ARG A 368 4.52 -2.93 -14.49
C ARG A 368 5.65 -3.95 -14.31
N MET A 369 5.88 -4.37 -13.06
CA MET A 369 6.81 -5.45 -12.70
C MET A 369 6.04 -6.51 -11.93
N ARG A 370 5.74 -7.66 -12.56
CA ARG A 370 4.93 -8.73 -11.97
C ARG A 370 5.45 -9.24 -10.63
N ARG A 371 6.77 -9.21 -10.39
CA ARG A 371 7.36 -9.51 -9.07
C ARG A 371 6.82 -8.61 -7.96
N GLY A 372 6.36 -7.40 -8.27
CA GLY A 372 5.66 -6.53 -7.34
C GLY A 372 4.34 -7.08 -6.83
N PHE A 373 3.59 -7.82 -7.66
CA PHE A 373 2.39 -8.53 -7.22
C PHE A 373 2.77 -9.61 -6.20
N LEU A 374 3.87 -10.35 -6.43
CA LEU A 374 4.38 -11.33 -5.46
C LEU A 374 4.79 -10.67 -4.15
N GLN A 375 5.49 -9.54 -4.19
CA GLN A 375 5.85 -8.81 -2.97
C GLN A 375 4.61 -8.36 -2.20
N ARG A 376 3.58 -7.84 -2.90
CA ARG A 376 2.32 -7.50 -2.26
C ARG A 376 1.61 -8.73 -1.68
N PHE A 377 1.64 -9.87 -2.37
CA PHE A 377 1.11 -11.12 -1.84
C PHE A 377 1.84 -11.57 -0.56
N GLU A 378 3.18 -11.50 -0.52
CA GLU A 378 3.95 -11.85 0.70
C GLU A 378 3.62 -10.92 1.87
N ASP A 379 3.46 -9.62 1.61
CA ASP A 379 3.03 -8.63 2.62
C ASP A 379 1.61 -8.94 3.17
N VAL A 380 0.69 -9.37 2.31
CA VAL A 380 -0.66 -9.81 2.74
C VAL A 380 -0.58 -11.04 3.63
N VAL A 381 0.07 -12.11 3.17
CA VAL A 381 0.07 -13.38 3.90
C VAL A 381 0.93 -13.33 5.17
N ALA A 382 1.84 -12.36 5.29
CA ALA A 382 2.60 -12.10 6.51
C ALA A 382 1.71 -11.74 7.71
N HIS A 383 0.45 -11.36 7.50
CA HIS A 383 -0.52 -11.05 8.56
C HIS A 383 -1.49 -12.21 8.86
N LEU A 384 -1.37 -13.35 8.17
CA LEU A 384 -2.24 -14.53 8.36
C LEU A 384 -1.71 -15.49 9.44
N HIS A 385 -1.48 -14.97 10.64
CA HIS A 385 -1.00 -15.73 11.80
C HIS A 385 -1.69 -15.31 13.11
N ALA A 386 -1.60 -16.15 14.15
CA ALA A 386 -2.34 -15.97 15.40
C ALA A 386 -1.97 -14.73 16.23
N SER A 387 -0.78 -14.16 16.05
CA SER A 387 -0.34 -12.94 16.74
C SER A 387 -0.72 -11.65 16.02
N ALA A 388 -1.28 -11.70 14.82
CA ALA A 388 -1.80 -10.53 14.13
C ALA A 388 -3.01 -9.94 14.88
N SER A 389 -3.28 -8.65 14.68
CA SER A 389 -4.56 -8.09 15.13
C SER A 389 -5.73 -8.66 14.33
N ALA A 390 -6.92 -8.72 14.94
CA ALA A 390 -8.14 -9.17 14.25
C ALA A 390 -8.33 -8.37 12.94
N ASN A 391 -8.20 -7.05 13.03
CA ASN A 391 -8.24 -6.15 11.87
C ASN A 391 -7.21 -6.50 10.78
N GLN A 392 -5.94 -6.72 11.14
CA GLN A 392 -4.90 -7.09 10.17
C GLN A 392 -5.19 -8.45 9.54
N PHE A 393 -5.59 -9.43 10.35
CA PHE A 393 -5.88 -10.78 9.89
C PHE A 393 -7.07 -10.82 8.93
N GLU A 394 -8.18 -10.18 9.28
CA GLU A 394 -9.38 -10.10 8.45
C GLU A 394 -9.13 -9.35 7.13
N GLN A 395 -8.34 -8.27 7.19
CA GLN A 395 -7.92 -7.54 6.00
C GLN A 395 -7.06 -8.41 5.09
N ALA A 396 -6.07 -9.09 5.65
CA ALA A 396 -5.23 -10.00 4.88
C ALA A 396 -6.03 -11.17 4.29
N LEU A 397 -7.03 -11.68 5.01
CA LEU A 397 -7.90 -12.74 4.51
C LEU A 397 -8.79 -12.24 3.36
N THR A 398 -9.31 -11.03 3.46
CA THR A 398 -10.09 -10.38 2.39
C THR A 398 -9.24 -10.15 1.13
N GLU A 399 -8.02 -9.66 1.33
CA GLU A 399 -7.07 -9.41 0.23
C GLU A 399 -6.59 -10.71 -0.41
N LEU A 400 -6.34 -11.77 0.38
CA LEU A 400 -6.04 -13.10 -0.14
C LEU A 400 -7.18 -13.60 -1.05
N GLY A 401 -8.43 -13.51 -0.60
CA GLY A 401 -9.60 -13.90 -1.40
C GLY A 401 -9.67 -13.14 -2.73
N SER A 402 -9.44 -11.83 -2.70
CA SER A 402 -9.37 -11.00 -3.91
C SER A 402 -8.20 -11.41 -4.83
N MET A 403 -7.02 -11.67 -4.27
CA MET A 403 -5.81 -12.06 -5.03
C MET A 403 -5.95 -13.40 -5.72
N ILE A 404 -6.66 -14.36 -5.11
CA ILE A 404 -6.97 -15.66 -5.75
C ILE A 404 -8.18 -15.58 -6.69
N GLY A 405 -8.66 -14.37 -7.03
CA GLY A 405 -9.66 -14.14 -8.07
C GLY A 405 -11.11 -14.28 -7.62
N LEU A 406 -11.39 -14.14 -6.32
CA LEU A 406 -12.75 -14.10 -5.75
C LEU A 406 -13.20 -12.65 -5.53
N THR A 407 -14.49 -12.45 -5.28
CA THR A 407 -14.99 -11.17 -4.78
C THR A 407 -15.06 -11.25 -3.26
N ALA A 408 -14.36 -10.37 -2.55
CA ALA A 408 -14.28 -10.42 -1.11
C ALA A 408 -14.48 -9.05 -0.46
N GLU A 409 -15.06 -9.02 0.74
CA GLU A 409 -15.11 -7.83 1.58
C GLU A 409 -14.98 -8.18 3.07
N ARG A 410 -14.60 -7.17 3.85
CA ARG A 410 -14.84 -7.14 5.29
C ARG A 410 -16.17 -6.46 5.54
N HIS A 411 -17.08 -7.14 6.23
CA HIS A 411 -18.42 -6.59 6.43
C HIS A 411 -18.63 -6.01 7.85
N ASP A 412 -18.14 -6.67 8.90
CA ASP A 412 -18.52 -6.45 10.32
C ASP A 412 -19.03 -5.03 10.64
N ALA A 413 -20.36 -4.95 10.71
CA ALA A 413 -21.12 -3.75 11.02
C ALA A 413 -21.70 -3.81 12.45
N HIS A 414 -20.83 -3.90 13.47
CA HIS A 414 -21.22 -4.02 14.89
C HIS A 414 -21.83 -5.39 15.24
N GLY A 415 -21.20 -6.47 14.77
CA GLY A 415 -21.68 -7.85 14.98
C GLY A 415 -22.86 -8.23 14.09
N VAL A 416 -23.10 -7.47 13.01
CA VAL A 416 -24.06 -7.81 11.96
C VAL A 416 -23.31 -8.20 10.70
N GLY A 417 -23.65 -9.37 10.15
CA GLY A 417 -22.95 -10.01 9.03
C GLY A 417 -21.64 -10.68 9.47
N PRO A 418 -20.88 -11.25 8.52
CA PRO A 418 -19.61 -11.91 8.82
C PRO A 418 -18.44 -10.95 9.02
N ASP A 419 -17.38 -11.42 9.67
CA ASP A 419 -16.08 -10.73 9.69
C ASP A 419 -15.55 -10.55 8.26
N VAL A 420 -15.56 -11.64 7.47
CA VAL A 420 -15.12 -11.66 6.07
C VAL A 420 -16.14 -12.44 5.22
N LEU A 421 -16.44 -11.92 4.04
CA LEU A 421 -17.26 -12.59 3.03
C LEU A 421 -16.43 -12.86 1.78
N TRP A 422 -16.40 -14.11 1.30
CA TRP A 422 -15.91 -14.44 -0.03
C TRP A 422 -17.04 -14.97 -0.90
N LEU A 423 -17.25 -14.36 -2.06
CA LEU A 423 -18.12 -14.87 -3.11
C LEU A 423 -17.29 -15.63 -4.14
N LEU A 424 -17.66 -16.88 -4.37
CA LEU A 424 -17.07 -17.80 -5.32
C LEU A 424 -17.96 -17.89 -6.58
N PRO A 425 -17.37 -18.28 -7.74
CA PRO A 425 -18.13 -18.70 -8.91
C PRO A 425 -19.20 -19.74 -8.58
N ASN A 426 -20.25 -19.80 -9.42
CA ASN A 426 -21.41 -20.70 -9.25
C ASN A 426 -22.28 -20.38 -8.03
N ALA A 427 -22.32 -19.10 -7.63
CA ALA A 427 -23.18 -18.60 -6.56
C ALA A 427 -22.94 -19.33 -5.22
N VAL A 428 -21.69 -19.40 -4.78
CA VAL A 428 -21.33 -19.92 -3.45
C VAL A 428 -20.73 -18.79 -2.62
N GLY A 429 -21.20 -18.60 -1.39
CA GLY A 429 -20.69 -17.59 -0.46
C GLY A 429 -20.06 -18.23 0.76
N TRP A 430 -18.80 -17.94 1.04
CA TRP A 430 -18.17 -18.29 2.31
C TRP A 430 -18.40 -17.17 3.31
N ILE A 431 -19.18 -17.48 4.34
CA ILE A 431 -19.45 -16.60 5.48
C ILE A 431 -18.40 -16.95 6.52
N ILE A 432 -17.44 -16.05 6.75
CA ILE A 432 -16.24 -16.35 7.52
C ILE A 432 -16.24 -15.56 8.84
N GLU A 433 -16.12 -16.30 9.94
CA GLU A 433 -15.86 -15.79 11.29
C GLU A 433 -14.39 -16.07 11.68
N ALA A 434 -13.59 -15.02 11.85
CA ALA A 434 -12.15 -15.10 12.08
C ALA A 434 -11.82 -15.22 13.58
N LYS A 435 -11.83 -16.44 14.13
CA LYS A 435 -11.38 -16.72 15.50
C LYS A 435 -9.87 -16.94 15.58
N SER A 436 -9.12 -16.06 14.90
CA SER A 436 -7.67 -16.19 14.66
C SER A 436 -6.83 -16.22 15.95
N ARG A 437 -7.23 -15.47 16.99
CA ARG A 437 -6.44 -15.39 18.24
C ARG A 437 -6.65 -16.54 19.22
N LYS A 438 -7.48 -17.54 18.89
CA LYS A 438 -7.71 -18.67 19.79
C LYS A 438 -6.52 -19.62 19.84
N SER A 439 -6.18 -20.04 21.06
CA SER A 439 -5.25 -21.15 21.29
C SER A 439 -5.86 -22.47 20.81
N GLU A 440 -5.02 -23.38 20.33
CA GLU A 440 -5.38 -24.77 19.98
C GLU A 440 -6.12 -25.53 21.09
N LYS A 441 -5.95 -25.12 22.35
CA LYS A 441 -6.59 -25.73 23.51
C LYS A 441 -8.08 -25.40 23.65
N ASN A 442 -8.58 -24.42 22.92
CA ASN A 442 -9.96 -23.94 23.05
C ASN A 442 -10.75 -24.35 21.81
N ALA A 443 -11.72 -25.26 21.97
CA ALA A 443 -12.66 -25.61 20.91
C ALA A 443 -13.59 -24.43 20.54
N LEU A 444 -14.25 -24.54 19.39
CA LEU A 444 -15.32 -23.62 18.99
C LEU A 444 -16.50 -23.74 19.97
N THR A 445 -16.93 -22.63 20.56
CA THR A 445 -18.00 -22.61 21.56
C THR A 445 -19.37 -22.41 20.91
N LYS A 446 -20.43 -22.67 21.69
CA LYS A 446 -21.82 -22.39 21.29
C LYS A 446 -22.06 -20.93 20.92
N GLU A 447 -21.42 -20.00 21.63
CA GLU A 447 -21.57 -18.56 21.37
C GLU A 447 -20.97 -18.19 20.02
N GLU A 448 -19.77 -18.69 19.72
CA GLU A 448 -19.06 -18.41 18.46
C GLU A 448 -19.74 -19.06 17.26
N HIS A 449 -20.21 -20.30 17.41
CA HIS A 449 -21.02 -20.92 16.36
C HIS A 449 -22.35 -20.17 16.17
N GLY A 450 -22.93 -19.67 17.26
CA GLY A 450 -24.10 -18.79 17.22
C GLY A 450 -23.88 -17.53 16.37
N GLN A 451 -22.69 -16.90 16.46
CA GLN A 451 -22.34 -15.75 15.61
C GLN A 451 -22.34 -16.14 14.13
N LEU A 452 -21.76 -17.28 13.78
CA LEU A 452 -21.73 -17.79 12.41
C LEU A 452 -23.14 -18.09 11.84
N LEU A 453 -24.07 -18.58 12.67
CA LEU A 453 -25.48 -18.78 12.29
C LEU A 453 -26.23 -17.46 12.10
N VAL A 454 -25.90 -16.43 12.88
CA VAL A 454 -26.46 -15.09 12.70
C VAL A 454 -25.95 -14.47 11.39
N ALA A 455 -24.65 -14.63 11.09
CA ALA A 455 -24.06 -14.18 9.84
C ALA A 455 -24.66 -14.91 8.61
N GLU A 456 -24.97 -16.20 8.72
CA GLU A 456 -25.71 -16.96 7.68
C GLU A 456 -27.09 -16.37 7.41
N LYS A 457 -27.88 -16.08 8.45
CA LYS A 457 -29.19 -15.43 8.26
C LYS A 457 -29.09 -14.07 7.58
N TRP A 458 -28.06 -13.31 7.93
CA TRP A 458 -27.79 -12.04 7.26
C TRP A 458 -27.43 -12.26 5.80
N PHE A 459 -26.62 -13.27 5.49
CA PHE A 459 -26.22 -13.60 4.12
C PHE A 459 -27.43 -14.00 3.27
N ASP A 460 -28.30 -14.89 3.77
CA ASP A 460 -29.50 -15.36 3.07
C ASP A 460 -30.46 -14.22 2.68
N GLN A 461 -30.52 -13.16 3.50
CA GLN A 461 -31.35 -11.97 3.23
C GLN A 461 -30.83 -11.12 2.06
N HIS A 462 -29.52 -11.14 1.81
CA HIS A 462 -28.87 -10.27 0.83
C HIS A 462 -28.39 -11.03 -0.42
N TYR A 463 -28.28 -12.35 -0.34
CA TYR A 463 -27.74 -13.22 -1.39
C TYR A 463 -28.64 -14.45 -1.59
N ALA A 464 -29.92 -14.24 -1.90
CA ALA A 464 -30.94 -15.30 -1.99
C ALA A 464 -30.60 -16.44 -2.97
N ASP A 465 -29.82 -16.15 -4.01
CA ASP A 465 -29.44 -17.13 -5.05
C ASP A 465 -28.11 -17.85 -4.75
N PHE A 466 -27.47 -17.57 -3.60
CA PHE A 466 -26.17 -18.15 -3.25
C PHE A 466 -26.29 -19.28 -2.21
N GLU A 467 -25.47 -20.32 -2.37
CA GLU A 467 -25.24 -21.32 -1.33
C GLU A 467 -24.38 -20.70 -0.21
N ALA A 468 -24.92 -20.66 1.00
CA ALA A 468 -24.21 -20.27 2.21
C ALA A 468 -23.28 -21.39 2.71
N VAL A 469 -21.98 -21.10 2.81
CA VAL A 469 -20.97 -21.97 3.42
C VAL A 469 -20.42 -21.30 4.67
N ARG A 470 -20.79 -21.85 5.83
CA ARG A 470 -20.33 -21.39 7.15
C ARG A 470 -18.90 -21.82 7.42
N VAL A 471 -18.00 -20.86 7.57
CA VAL A 471 -16.58 -21.08 7.83
C VAL A 471 -16.15 -20.34 9.09
N SER A 472 -15.40 -21.00 9.96
CA SER A 472 -14.67 -20.33 11.04
C SER A 472 -13.18 -20.54 10.84
N VAL A 473 -12.41 -19.45 10.84
CA VAL A 473 -10.95 -19.55 10.95
C VAL A 473 -10.62 -19.87 12.39
N HIS A 474 -10.08 -21.06 12.63
CA HIS A 474 -9.91 -21.58 13.98
C HIS A 474 -8.69 -22.49 14.05
N ALA A 475 -8.00 -22.53 15.19
CA ALA A 475 -6.75 -23.30 15.30
C ALA A 475 -6.94 -24.82 15.04
N THR A 476 -8.10 -25.36 15.43
CA THR A 476 -8.48 -26.77 15.23
C THR A 476 -9.89 -26.88 14.65
N ASN A 477 -10.26 -28.06 14.16
CA ASN A 477 -11.65 -28.38 13.76
C ASN A 477 -12.48 -28.97 14.91
N LYS A 478 -12.11 -28.72 16.17
CA LYS A 478 -12.86 -29.18 17.34
C LYS A 478 -13.89 -28.15 17.77
N ALA A 479 -15.10 -28.63 18.08
CA ALA A 479 -16.18 -27.82 18.62
C ALA A 479 -16.71 -28.46 19.92
N THR A 480 -17.13 -27.62 20.87
CA THR A 480 -17.85 -28.11 22.05
C THR A 480 -19.14 -28.79 21.60
N LYS A 481 -19.57 -29.87 22.28
CA LYS A 481 -20.85 -30.56 21.96
C LYS A 481 -22.05 -29.60 21.91
N ALA A 482 -22.04 -28.58 22.78
CA ALA A 482 -23.09 -27.57 22.85
C ALA A 482 -23.14 -26.64 21.62
N ALA A 483 -22.06 -26.56 20.83
CA ALA A 483 -22.02 -25.76 19.61
C ALA A 483 -22.76 -26.41 18.45
N ALA A 484 -22.86 -27.74 18.39
CA ALA A 484 -23.53 -28.45 17.29
C ALA A 484 -23.06 -28.01 15.88
N ALA A 485 -21.74 -27.86 15.70
CA ALA A 485 -21.14 -27.24 14.53
C ALA A 485 -20.84 -28.19 13.36
N SER A 486 -21.36 -29.42 13.36
CA SER A 486 -21.01 -30.48 12.37
C SER A 486 -21.35 -30.17 10.91
N ALA A 487 -22.22 -29.18 10.68
CA ALA A 487 -22.59 -28.66 9.36
C ALA A 487 -21.84 -27.35 8.99
N SER A 488 -20.84 -26.98 9.79
CA SER A 488 -19.94 -25.84 9.56
C SER A 488 -18.51 -26.34 9.34
N TYR A 489 -17.67 -25.47 8.80
CA TYR A 489 -16.30 -25.79 8.44
C TYR A 489 -15.30 -24.96 9.24
N ALA A 490 -14.17 -25.58 9.58
CA ALA A 490 -12.97 -24.92 10.04
C ALA A 490 -12.03 -24.67 8.85
N LEU A 491 -11.55 -23.43 8.71
CA LEU A 491 -10.33 -23.11 7.99
C LEU A 491 -9.20 -23.06 9.02
N THR A 492 -8.47 -24.17 9.17
CA THR A 492 -7.39 -24.24 10.17
C THR A 492 -6.16 -23.49 9.72
N TYR A 493 -5.27 -23.13 10.65
CA TYR A 493 -3.98 -22.52 10.31
C TYR A 493 -3.14 -23.38 9.36
N GLU A 494 -3.17 -24.70 9.53
CA GLU A 494 -2.52 -25.65 8.62
C GLU A 494 -3.12 -25.55 7.21
N LYS A 495 -4.44 -25.54 7.09
CA LYS A 495 -5.13 -25.44 5.79
C LYS A 495 -4.98 -24.07 5.14
N LEU A 496 -4.97 -23.00 5.93
CA LEU A 496 -4.70 -21.65 5.47
C LEU A 496 -3.25 -21.53 4.97
N ALA A 497 -2.28 -22.10 5.68
CA ALA A 497 -0.89 -22.16 5.24
C ALA A 497 -0.74 -22.98 3.95
N SER A 498 -1.48 -24.08 3.79
CA SER A 498 -1.54 -24.85 2.53
C SER A 498 -2.11 -24.01 1.39
N LEU A 499 -3.22 -23.29 1.60
CA LEU A 499 -3.80 -22.39 0.60
C LEU A 499 -2.81 -21.30 0.19
N VAL A 500 -2.14 -20.68 1.17
CA VAL A 500 -1.10 -19.68 0.93
C VAL A 500 0.07 -20.28 0.14
N SER A 501 0.50 -21.50 0.45
CA SER A 501 1.57 -22.19 -0.29
C SER A 501 1.18 -22.47 -1.73
N ASP A 502 -0.01 -22.98 -1.97
CA ASP A 502 -0.50 -23.30 -3.32
C ASP A 502 -0.73 -22.02 -4.15
N ALA A 503 -1.27 -20.98 -3.53
CA ALA A 503 -1.43 -19.66 -4.15
C ALA A 503 -0.07 -19.04 -4.50
N ARG A 504 0.92 -19.12 -3.59
CA ARG A 504 2.30 -18.68 -3.85
C ARG A 504 2.90 -19.40 -5.06
N ALA A 505 2.77 -20.72 -5.13
CA ALA A 505 3.28 -21.49 -6.26
C ALA A 505 2.63 -21.08 -7.59
N LEU A 506 1.31 -20.89 -7.60
CA LEU A 506 0.57 -20.39 -8.76
C LEU A 506 1.08 -19.00 -9.18
N PHE A 507 1.14 -18.06 -8.24
CA PHE A 507 1.53 -16.68 -8.54
C PHE A 507 2.98 -16.59 -8.99
N THR A 508 3.92 -17.33 -8.37
CA THR A 508 5.32 -17.34 -8.79
C THR A 508 5.44 -17.74 -10.25
N LYS A 509 4.79 -18.83 -10.65
CA LYS A 509 4.79 -19.29 -12.04
C LYS A 509 4.22 -18.25 -13.01
N LEU A 510 3.10 -17.62 -12.66
CA LEU A 510 2.47 -16.60 -13.51
C LEU A 510 3.31 -15.33 -13.61
N CYS A 511 3.90 -14.89 -12.50
CA CYS A 511 4.69 -13.66 -12.42
C CYS A 511 6.08 -13.79 -13.05
N GLU A 512 6.65 -15.00 -13.12
CA GLU A 512 7.90 -15.27 -13.82
C GLU A 512 7.71 -15.42 -15.35
N SER A 513 6.47 -15.60 -15.81
CA SER A 513 6.17 -15.65 -17.23
C SER A 513 6.36 -14.29 -17.91
N GLN A 514 6.78 -14.30 -19.17
CA GLN A 514 6.90 -13.10 -20.03
C GLN A 514 5.69 -12.95 -20.99
N LEU A 515 4.56 -13.60 -20.65
CA LEU A 515 3.35 -13.60 -21.47
C LEU A 515 2.69 -12.23 -21.54
N THR A 516 2.00 -11.90 -22.64
CA THR A 516 1.12 -10.72 -22.70
C THR A 516 -0.07 -10.86 -21.74
N ALA A 517 -0.82 -9.78 -21.48
CA ALA A 517 -1.99 -9.84 -20.59
C ALA A 517 -3.06 -10.86 -21.08
N VAL A 518 -3.29 -10.94 -22.39
CA VAL A 518 -4.25 -11.88 -22.99
C VAL A 518 -3.79 -13.33 -22.84
N GLU A 519 -2.51 -13.59 -23.10
CA GLU A 519 -1.93 -14.93 -22.94
C GLU A 519 -1.88 -15.35 -21.46
N LEU A 520 -1.64 -14.40 -20.55
CA LEU A 520 -1.62 -14.64 -19.11
C LEU A 520 -2.97 -15.16 -18.59
N VAL A 521 -4.10 -14.67 -19.12
CA VAL A 521 -5.44 -15.19 -18.77
C VAL A 521 -5.54 -16.67 -19.13
N SER A 522 -5.07 -17.04 -20.33
CA SER A 522 -5.14 -18.43 -20.81
C SER A 522 -4.20 -19.35 -20.02
N GLU A 523 -3.00 -18.88 -19.71
CA GLU A 523 -2.05 -19.57 -18.86
C GLU A 523 -2.60 -19.75 -17.44
N CYS A 524 -3.15 -18.68 -16.85
CA CYS A 524 -3.76 -18.71 -15.52
C CYS A 524 -4.90 -19.73 -15.44
N ALA A 525 -5.77 -19.79 -16.46
CA ALA A 525 -6.83 -20.79 -16.52
C ALA A 525 -6.28 -22.23 -16.57
N ARG A 526 -5.21 -22.46 -17.36
CA ARG A 526 -4.55 -23.77 -17.47
C ARG A 526 -3.91 -24.19 -16.16
N GLU A 527 -3.24 -23.27 -15.47
CA GLU A 527 -2.60 -23.54 -14.19
C GLU A 527 -3.62 -23.76 -13.07
N LEU A 528 -4.65 -22.92 -12.98
CA LEU A 528 -5.76 -23.10 -12.01
C LEU A 528 -6.39 -24.48 -12.13
N ALA A 529 -6.64 -24.99 -13.35
CA ALA A 529 -7.22 -26.33 -13.54
C ALA A 529 -6.38 -27.47 -12.91
N ARG A 530 -5.09 -27.22 -12.64
CA ARG A 530 -4.14 -28.18 -12.05
C ARG A 530 -3.86 -27.92 -10.58
N THR A 531 -4.21 -26.75 -10.05
CA THR A 531 -3.98 -26.42 -8.64
C THR A 531 -5.25 -26.66 -7.80
N PRO A 532 -5.12 -26.78 -6.47
CA PRO A 532 -6.28 -26.83 -5.58
C PRO A 532 -6.88 -25.44 -5.29
N VAL A 533 -6.22 -24.36 -5.73
CA VAL A 533 -6.67 -22.95 -5.61
C VAL A 533 -7.87 -22.63 -6.52
N GLN A 534 -8.16 -23.51 -7.49
CA GLN A 534 -9.36 -23.41 -8.31
C GLN A 534 -10.61 -23.30 -7.44
N ALA A 535 -11.49 -22.33 -7.71
CA ALA A 535 -12.63 -22.01 -6.87
C ALA A 535 -13.48 -23.23 -6.49
N GLU A 536 -13.76 -24.13 -7.44
CA GLU A 536 -14.57 -25.33 -7.21
C GLU A 536 -13.92 -26.34 -6.26
N ARG A 537 -12.59 -26.27 -6.07
CA ARG A 537 -11.82 -27.19 -5.22
C ARG A 537 -11.52 -26.60 -3.83
N LEU A 538 -11.70 -25.28 -3.64
CA LEU A 538 -11.35 -24.61 -2.39
C LEU A 538 -12.00 -25.27 -1.18
N ARG A 539 -13.31 -25.56 -1.26
CA ARG A 539 -14.08 -26.15 -0.16
C ARG A 539 -13.59 -27.55 0.19
N SER A 540 -13.37 -28.42 -0.79
CA SER A 540 -12.94 -29.80 -0.53
C SER A 540 -11.50 -29.90 -0.04
N THR A 541 -10.64 -28.95 -0.41
CA THR A 541 -9.20 -29.03 -0.12
C THR A 541 -8.84 -28.34 1.20
N TYR A 542 -9.35 -27.13 1.42
CA TYR A 542 -8.90 -26.25 2.50
C TYR A 542 -9.86 -26.15 3.68
N LEU A 543 -11.10 -26.64 3.53
CA LEU A 543 -12.06 -26.65 4.63
C LEU A 543 -12.18 -28.05 5.23
N VAL A 544 -12.21 -28.12 6.56
CA VAL A 544 -12.42 -29.36 7.32
C VAL A 544 -13.70 -29.22 8.12
N ARG A 545 -14.54 -30.26 8.16
CA ARG A 545 -15.75 -30.19 9.00
C ARG A 545 -15.38 -30.13 10.48
N PHE A 546 -16.14 -29.36 11.25
CA PHE A 546 -16.06 -29.43 12.71
C PHE A 546 -16.51 -30.79 13.20
N VAL A 547 -15.81 -31.30 14.21
CA VAL A 547 -16.17 -32.50 14.96
C VAL A 547 -16.25 -32.15 16.44
N ASP A 548 -17.08 -32.88 17.17
CA ASP A 548 -17.16 -32.71 18.61
C ASP A 548 -15.78 -33.01 19.24
N GLU A 549 -15.42 -32.21 20.24
CA GLU A 549 -14.17 -32.37 20.99
C GLU A 549 -14.05 -33.74 21.67
#